data_AF-A0A834CK01-F1
#
_entry.id   AF-A0A834CK01-F1
#
_cell.length_a   1.000
_cell.length_b   1.000
_cell.length_c   1.000
_cell.angle_alpha   90.00
_cell.angle_beta   90.00
_cell.angle_gamma   90.00
#
_symmetry.space_group_name_H-M   'P 1'
#
loop_
_entity.id
_entity.type
_entity.pdbx_description
1 polymer ?
#
loop_
_entity_poly.entity_id
_entity_poly.type
_entity_poly.pdbx_seq_one_letter_code
_entity_poly.pdbx_strand_id
1 'polypeptide(L)'
;MIREDSMMEYLKIAQDLEMYGVNYFNIKNKKGTELWLGVDALGLNIYEQNDKMTPKIGFPWSEIRNISFNDKKFVIKPIDKKAPDFVFYAPRLRINKRILALCMGNHELYMRRRKPDTIEVQQMKAQAREDKNHKKMERALLENEKRKREVAEKEKEKIEKEKEELMERLRQIEEQTKKAQQELEEQTHKALELEQERKRAQLEAERLENDLKSAEEAKMALLQQSESQMKNQEHLATELAELTSKISLLEDAKKKKEEEADEWQQKATLVQEDLEKTKEELKNKVMVAHVQEPLNAENEHDENDESSAEASAELTAAATYKDRSEEERMTEAEKNERLQKHLLALSSELANARDENKKTVNDIIHAENMKAGRDKYKTLRQIRSGNTKQRIDEFECM
;
A
#
# COMPACT_ATOMS: atom_id res chain seq x y z
N MET A 1 -12.52 -7.45 16.85
CA MET A 1 -13.79 -8.04 17.30
C MET A 1 -14.71 -8.09 16.08
N ILE A 2 -15.56 -9.13 15.93
CA ILE A 2 -16.52 -9.20 14.79
C ILE A 2 -17.74 -8.33 15.13
N ARG A 3 -18.47 -7.81 14.14
CA ARG A 3 -19.61 -6.88 14.38
C ARG A 3 -20.66 -7.50 15.30
N GLU A 4 -21.03 -8.77 15.10
CA GLU A 4 -21.98 -9.47 15.96
C GLU A 4 -21.46 -9.65 17.39
N ASP A 5 -20.15 -9.91 17.56
CA ASP A 5 -19.54 -10.01 18.88
C ASP A 5 -19.53 -8.63 19.59
N SER A 6 -19.22 -7.55 18.87
CA SER A 6 -19.26 -6.18 19.41
C SER A 6 -20.68 -5.76 19.82
N MET A 7 -21.69 -6.09 19.01
CA MET A 7 -23.10 -5.81 19.34
C MET A 7 -23.56 -6.63 20.55
N MET A 8 -23.13 -7.90 20.65
CA MET A 8 -23.41 -8.73 21.81
C MET A 8 -22.73 -8.20 23.08
N GLU A 9 -21.46 -7.80 23.02
CA GLU A 9 -20.73 -7.27 24.18
C GLU A 9 -21.31 -5.94 24.67
N TYR A 10 -21.74 -5.07 23.75
CA TYR A 10 -22.49 -3.86 24.10
C TYR A 10 -23.78 -4.18 24.86
N LEU A 11 -24.57 -5.15 24.37
CA LEU A 11 -25.81 -5.56 25.03
C LEU A 11 -25.58 -6.26 26.38
N LYS A 12 -24.49 -7.02 26.55
CA LYS A 12 -24.09 -7.60 27.85
C LYS A 12 -23.86 -6.54 28.92
N ILE A 13 -23.31 -5.39 28.55
CA ILE A 13 -23.06 -4.26 29.45
C ILE A 13 -24.36 -3.47 29.67
N ALA A 14 -25.07 -3.15 28.59
CA ALA A 14 -26.28 -2.35 28.64
C ALA A 14 -27.42 -3.00 29.45
N GLN A 15 -27.52 -4.34 29.46
CA GLN A 15 -28.59 -5.05 30.18
C GLN A 15 -28.56 -4.82 31.71
N ASP A 16 -27.38 -4.50 32.26
CA ASP A 16 -27.15 -4.33 33.69
C ASP A 16 -27.49 -2.93 34.20
N LEU A 17 -27.67 -1.96 33.30
CA LEU A 17 -28.13 -0.61 33.63
C LEU A 17 -29.52 -0.66 34.27
N GLU A 18 -29.74 0.11 35.34
CA GLU A 18 -30.90 -0.01 36.22
C GLU A 18 -32.23 0.15 35.47
N MET A 19 -32.29 1.09 34.52
CA MET A 19 -33.47 1.36 33.68
C MET A 19 -33.63 0.41 32.48
N TYR A 20 -32.63 -0.41 32.14
CA TYR A 20 -32.69 -1.24 30.93
C TYR A 20 -33.81 -2.28 31.01
N GLY A 21 -34.66 -2.30 29.98
CA GLY A 21 -35.78 -3.23 29.84
C GLY A 21 -37.01 -2.91 30.70
N VAL A 22 -37.00 -1.81 31.46
CA VAL A 22 -38.06 -1.45 32.40
C VAL A 22 -39.09 -0.53 31.74
N ASN A 23 -40.35 -0.96 31.71
CA ASN A 23 -41.47 -0.15 31.22
C ASN A 23 -42.15 0.56 32.40
N TYR A 24 -41.97 1.88 32.49
CA TYR A 24 -42.45 2.69 33.62
C TYR A 24 -43.89 3.20 33.42
N PHE A 25 -44.67 3.15 34.50
CA PHE A 25 -46.06 3.62 34.57
C PHE A 25 -46.35 4.34 35.90
N ASN A 26 -46.91 5.55 35.85
CA ASN A 26 -47.39 6.24 37.07
C ASN A 26 -48.67 5.54 37.55
N ILE A 27 -48.66 5.14 38.82
CA ILE A 27 -49.73 4.44 39.54
C ILE A 27 -49.92 5.06 40.94
N LYS A 28 -51.03 4.69 41.59
CA LYS A 28 -51.30 5.00 43.00
C LYS A 28 -51.65 3.74 43.81
N ASN A 29 -51.23 3.69 45.08
CA ASN A 29 -51.70 2.69 46.05
C ASN A 29 -53.10 3.05 46.60
N LYS A 30 -53.62 2.32 47.59
CA LYS A 30 -54.96 2.61 48.16
C LYS A 30 -55.02 3.95 48.91
N LYS A 31 -53.89 4.49 49.38
CA LYS A 31 -53.79 5.81 50.04
C LYS A 31 -53.72 6.98 49.05
N GLY A 32 -53.38 6.72 47.79
CA GLY A 32 -53.24 7.73 46.75
C GLY A 32 -51.81 8.23 46.49
N THR A 33 -50.81 7.67 47.20
CA THR A 33 -49.38 7.94 47.02
C THR A 33 -48.98 7.72 45.56
N GLU A 34 -48.25 8.65 44.95
CA GLU A 34 -47.76 8.50 43.56
C GLU A 34 -46.47 7.71 43.50
N LEU A 35 -46.49 6.65 42.69
CA LEU A 35 -45.43 5.67 42.57
C LEU A 35 -45.25 5.29 41.09
N TRP A 36 -44.07 4.78 40.72
CA TRP A 36 -43.88 4.14 39.42
C TRP A 36 -43.96 2.63 39.56
N LEU A 37 -44.76 1.99 38.70
CA LEU A 37 -44.65 0.57 38.39
C LEU A 37 -43.67 0.41 37.22
N GLY A 38 -42.61 -0.37 37.42
CA GLY A 38 -41.78 -0.92 36.35
C GLY A 38 -42.22 -2.33 36.00
N VAL A 39 -42.46 -2.58 34.71
CA VAL A 39 -42.72 -3.91 34.14
C VAL A 39 -41.51 -4.34 33.31
N ASP A 40 -40.87 -5.46 33.67
CA ASP A 40 -39.65 -5.95 33.01
C ASP A 40 -39.66 -7.47 32.78
N ALA A 41 -38.57 -7.99 32.20
CA ALA A 41 -38.41 -9.41 31.85
C ALA A 41 -38.20 -10.35 33.07
N LEU A 42 -38.09 -9.81 34.28
CA LEU A 42 -37.75 -10.48 35.55
C LEU A 42 -38.89 -10.42 36.58
N GLY A 43 -39.76 -9.42 36.51
CA GLY A 43 -40.94 -9.26 37.36
C GLY A 43 -41.60 -7.88 37.26
N LEU A 44 -42.18 -7.48 38.38
CA LEU A 44 -42.72 -6.14 38.65
C LEU A 44 -41.93 -5.49 39.76
N ASN A 45 -41.54 -4.23 39.59
CA ASN A 45 -40.83 -3.47 40.61
C ASN A 45 -41.55 -2.13 40.86
N ILE A 46 -41.58 -1.67 42.11
CA ILE A 46 -42.19 -0.40 42.52
C ILE A 46 -41.09 0.60 42.89
N TYR A 47 -41.24 1.84 42.44
CA TYR A 47 -40.31 2.94 42.69
C TYR A 47 -41.06 4.17 43.22
N GLU A 48 -40.37 5.02 43.97
CA GLU A 48 -40.87 6.34 44.40
C GLU A 48 -40.94 7.30 43.21
N GLN A 49 -41.82 8.31 43.28
CA GLN A 49 -42.06 9.23 42.16
C GLN A 49 -40.78 9.93 41.63
N ASN A 50 -39.80 10.16 42.51
CA ASN A 50 -38.58 10.92 42.26
C ASN A 50 -37.35 10.06 41.85
N ASP A 51 -37.44 8.73 41.95
CA ASP A 51 -36.31 7.82 41.71
C ASP A 51 -36.78 6.69 40.78
N LYS A 52 -36.16 6.57 39.59
CA LYS A 52 -36.42 5.48 38.63
C LYS A 52 -35.28 4.47 38.53
N MET A 53 -34.18 4.70 39.24
CA MET A 53 -33.01 3.83 39.26
C MET A 53 -33.16 2.77 40.35
N THR A 54 -33.58 3.19 41.55
CA THR A 54 -33.67 2.32 42.74
C THR A 54 -35.12 1.93 43.03
N PRO A 55 -35.57 0.73 42.60
CA PRO A 55 -36.84 0.20 43.07
C PRO A 55 -36.77 -0.08 44.58
N LYS A 56 -37.92 -0.03 45.26
CA LYS A 56 -38.05 -0.27 46.71
C LYS A 56 -38.71 -1.62 47.04
N ILE A 57 -39.61 -2.09 46.19
CA ILE A 57 -40.39 -3.34 46.38
C ILE A 57 -40.41 -4.11 45.05
N GLY A 58 -40.25 -5.44 45.09
CA GLY A 58 -40.27 -6.28 43.90
C GLY A 58 -41.11 -7.56 44.04
N PHE A 59 -41.74 -7.97 42.94
CA PHE A 59 -42.47 -9.22 42.80
C PHE A 59 -41.96 -9.95 41.54
N PRO A 60 -41.24 -11.08 41.66
CA PRO A 60 -40.82 -11.86 40.51
C PRO A 60 -42.03 -12.49 39.80
N TRP A 61 -41.93 -12.75 38.49
CA TRP A 61 -43.02 -13.40 37.74
C TRP A 61 -43.44 -14.77 38.32
N SER A 62 -42.53 -15.47 39.01
CA SER A 62 -42.80 -16.72 39.75
C SER A 62 -43.65 -16.58 41.02
N GLU A 63 -44.01 -15.36 41.45
CA GLU A 63 -44.97 -15.12 42.52
C GLU A 63 -46.38 -14.74 42.02
N ILE A 64 -46.56 -14.52 40.71
CA ILE A 64 -47.79 -13.96 40.13
C ILE A 64 -48.65 -15.08 39.52
N ARG A 65 -49.95 -15.13 39.90
CA ARG A 65 -50.91 -16.15 39.46
C ARG A 65 -51.82 -15.66 38.33
N ASN A 66 -52.35 -14.45 38.46
CA ASN A 66 -53.34 -13.89 37.56
C ASN A 66 -53.27 -12.36 37.58
N ILE A 67 -53.52 -11.73 36.44
CA ILE A 67 -53.43 -10.29 36.24
C ILE A 67 -54.71 -9.82 35.56
N SER A 68 -55.41 -8.84 36.13
CA SER A 68 -56.59 -8.24 35.52
C SER A 68 -56.78 -6.78 35.98
N PHE A 69 -57.71 -6.06 35.35
CA PHE A 69 -58.10 -4.72 35.77
C PHE A 69 -59.59 -4.47 35.52
N ASN A 70 -60.15 -3.49 36.23
CA ASN A 70 -61.48 -2.95 35.97
C ASN A 70 -61.42 -1.41 36.09
N ASP A 71 -61.80 -0.72 35.00
CA ASP A 71 -61.52 0.71 34.78
C ASP A 71 -60.07 1.10 35.17
N LYS A 72 -59.92 1.87 36.25
CA LYS A 72 -58.64 2.34 36.78
C LYS A 72 -57.96 1.35 37.73
N LYS A 73 -58.73 0.47 38.37
CA LYS A 73 -58.25 -0.48 39.40
C LYS A 73 -57.59 -1.69 38.75
N PHE A 74 -56.28 -1.85 38.96
CA PHE A 74 -55.51 -3.02 38.56
C PHE A 74 -55.42 -4.00 39.72
N VAL A 75 -55.45 -5.30 39.43
CA VAL A 75 -55.48 -6.38 40.43
C VAL A 75 -54.56 -7.51 40.01
N ILE A 76 -53.57 -7.80 40.83
CA ILE A 76 -52.60 -8.88 40.63
C ILE A 76 -52.77 -9.88 41.77
N LYS A 77 -53.17 -11.10 41.42
CA LYS A 77 -53.36 -12.19 42.37
C LYS A 77 -52.04 -12.94 42.55
N PRO A 78 -51.53 -13.13 43.77
CA PRO A 78 -50.32 -13.92 44.01
C PRO A 78 -50.55 -15.43 43.88
N ILE A 79 -49.46 -16.19 43.75
CA ILE A 79 -49.47 -17.65 43.83
C ILE A 79 -49.70 -18.10 45.27
N ASP A 80 -49.15 -17.41 46.28
CA ASP A 80 -49.53 -17.67 47.67
C ASP A 80 -50.98 -17.26 47.92
N LYS A 81 -51.85 -18.23 48.23
CA LYS A 81 -53.27 -18.00 48.55
C LYS A 81 -53.48 -17.32 49.91
N LYS A 82 -52.44 -17.20 50.75
CA LYS A 82 -52.49 -16.48 52.04
C LYS A 82 -52.12 -15.00 51.91
N ALA A 83 -51.44 -14.62 50.83
CA ALA A 83 -51.15 -13.22 50.54
C ALA A 83 -52.40 -12.52 49.95
N PRO A 84 -52.64 -11.24 50.28
CA PRO A 84 -53.72 -10.46 49.70
C PRO A 84 -53.48 -10.21 48.20
N ASP A 85 -54.54 -9.83 47.47
CA ASP A 85 -54.39 -9.30 46.11
C ASP A 85 -53.54 -8.00 46.16
N PHE A 86 -52.50 -7.92 45.33
CA PHE A 86 -51.77 -6.67 45.08
C PHE A 86 -52.64 -5.78 44.18
N VAL A 87 -52.93 -4.55 44.63
CA VAL A 87 -53.92 -3.67 44.00
C VAL A 87 -53.37 -2.26 43.89
N PHE A 88 -53.40 -1.70 42.68
CA PHE A 88 -53.03 -0.31 42.43
C PHE A 88 -54.01 0.33 41.43
N TYR A 89 -53.88 1.64 41.25
CA TYR A 89 -54.76 2.44 40.40
C TYR A 89 -53.93 3.20 39.36
N ALA A 90 -54.23 3.03 38.08
CA ALA A 90 -53.64 3.83 37.00
C ALA A 90 -54.64 4.91 36.53
N PRO A 91 -54.18 6.09 36.08
CA PRO A 91 -55.08 7.22 35.81
C PRO A 91 -55.95 7.07 34.55
N ARG A 92 -55.65 6.14 33.63
CA ARG A 92 -56.34 6.00 32.33
C ARG A 92 -56.47 4.53 31.91
N LEU A 93 -57.64 4.13 31.39
CA LEU A 93 -57.92 2.79 30.86
C LEU A 93 -56.90 2.30 29.82
N ARG A 94 -56.44 3.18 28.91
CA ARG A 94 -55.41 2.85 27.90
C ARG A 94 -54.07 2.45 28.53
N ILE A 95 -53.74 2.99 29.71
CA ILE A 95 -52.53 2.61 30.45
C ILE A 95 -52.70 1.19 31.00
N ASN A 96 -53.83 0.87 31.63
CA ASN A 96 -54.11 -0.48 32.14
C ASN A 96 -54.09 -1.55 31.03
N LYS A 97 -54.59 -1.26 29.83
CA LYS A 97 -54.42 -2.14 28.65
C LYS A 97 -52.95 -2.39 28.30
N ARG A 98 -52.10 -1.35 28.30
CA ARG A 98 -50.66 -1.49 27.98
C ARG A 98 -49.88 -2.21 29.09
N ILE A 99 -50.19 -1.93 30.36
CA ILE A 99 -49.63 -2.67 31.50
C ILE A 99 -49.98 -4.16 31.36
N LEU A 100 -51.26 -4.49 31.16
CA LEU A 100 -51.72 -5.86 31.04
C LEU A 100 -50.97 -6.61 29.91
N ALA A 101 -50.91 -6.05 28.70
CA ALA A 101 -50.22 -6.66 27.57
C ALA A 101 -48.70 -6.89 27.82
N LEU A 102 -48.01 -5.94 28.46
CA LEU A 102 -46.60 -6.10 28.80
C LEU A 102 -46.37 -7.11 29.92
N CYS A 103 -47.19 -7.09 30.97
CA CYS A 103 -47.13 -8.07 32.05
C CYS A 103 -47.38 -9.48 31.50
N MET A 104 -48.32 -9.61 30.56
CA MET A 104 -48.62 -10.85 29.89
C MET A 104 -47.41 -11.38 29.11
N GLY A 105 -46.93 -10.65 28.09
CA GLY A 105 -45.81 -11.10 27.25
C GLY A 105 -44.52 -11.37 28.04
N ASN A 106 -44.23 -10.58 29.08
CA ASN A 106 -43.06 -10.83 29.93
C ASN A 106 -43.24 -12.09 30.80
N HIS A 107 -44.42 -12.31 31.39
CA HIS A 107 -44.71 -13.55 32.13
C HIS A 107 -44.60 -14.79 31.25
N GLU A 108 -45.14 -14.76 30.03
CA GLU A 108 -45.04 -15.91 29.11
C GLU A 108 -43.59 -16.23 28.75
N LEU A 109 -42.82 -15.22 28.33
CA LEU A 109 -41.40 -15.40 28.01
C LEU A 109 -40.57 -15.82 29.23
N TYR A 110 -40.88 -15.32 30.43
CA TYR A 110 -40.28 -15.75 31.68
C TYR A 110 -40.54 -17.23 31.98
N MET A 111 -41.76 -17.72 31.69
CA MET A 111 -42.12 -19.13 31.83
C MET A 111 -41.59 -20.02 30.69
N ARG A 112 -41.42 -19.49 29.46
CA ARG A 112 -40.78 -20.19 28.35
C ARG A 112 -39.30 -20.43 28.63
N ARG A 113 -38.58 -19.44 29.18
CA ARG A 113 -37.15 -19.55 29.59
C ARG A 113 -36.89 -20.60 30.68
N ARG A 114 -37.92 -21.05 31.40
CA ARG A 114 -37.84 -22.04 32.50
C ARG A 114 -38.16 -23.48 32.09
N LYS A 115 -38.57 -23.65 30.83
CA LYS A 115 -38.75 -24.96 30.20
C LYS A 115 -37.49 -25.27 29.39
N PRO A 116 -37.16 -26.55 29.13
CA PRO A 116 -36.18 -26.91 28.10
C PRO A 116 -36.54 -26.24 26.76
N ASP A 117 -35.53 -25.88 25.96
CA ASP A 117 -35.73 -25.34 24.61
C ASP A 117 -36.61 -26.29 23.78
N THR A 118 -37.56 -25.75 22.99
CA THR A 118 -38.30 -26.55 22.00
C THR A 118 -37.35 -27.08 20.93
N ILE A 119 -37.71 -28.18 20.26
CA ILE A 119 -36.87 -28.80 19.21
C ILE A 119 -36.48 -27.77 18.14
N GLU A 120 -37.41 -26.91 17.74
CA GLU A 120 -37.19 -25.78 16.83
C GLU A 120 -36.09 -24.83 17.35
N VAL A 121 -36.15 -24.42 18.63
CA VAL A 121 -35.17 -23.52 19.23
C VAL A 121 -33.80 -24.19 19.37
N GLN A 122 -33.76 -25.51 19.61
CA GLN A 122 -32.50 -26.28 19.60
C GLN A 122 -31.90 -26.33 18.18
N GLN A 123 -32.72 -26.57 17.15
CA GLN A 123 -32.31 -26.55 15.74
C GLN A 123 -31.84 -25.16 15.30
N MET A 124 -32.56 -24.08 15.65
CA MET A 124 -32.13 -22.70 15.39
C MET A 124 -30.80 -22.37 16.08
N LYS A 125 -30.57 -22.84 17.31
CA LYS A 125 -29.28 -22.66 18.03
C LYS A 125 -28.15 -23.49 17.40
N ALA A 126 -28.44 -24.66 16.84
CA ALA A 126 -27.47 -25.45 16.08
C ALA A 126 -27.10 -24.75 14.77
N GLN A 127 -28.09 -24.41 13.94
CA GLN A 127 -27.88 -23.69 12.68
C GLN A 127 -27.10 -22.39 12.88
N ALA A 128 -27.53 -21.53 13.82
CA ALA A 128 -26.84 -20.26 14.08
C ALA A 128 -25.39 -20.44 14.61
N ARG A 129 -25.07 -21.59 15.23
CA ARG A 129 -23.70 -21.96 15.61
C ARG A 129 -22.89 -22.44 14.40
N GLU A 130 -23.49 -23.24 13.53
CA GLU A 130 -22.88 -23.72 12.29
C GLU A 130 -22.62 -22.56 11.32
N ASP A 131 -23.60 -21.69 11.07
CA ASP A 131 -23.47 -20.48 10.26
C ASP A 131 -22.35 -19.56 10.78
N LYS A 132 -22.28 -19.36 12.12
CA LYS A 132 -21.22 -18.54 12.74
C LYS A 132 -19.84 -19.19 12.60
N ASN A 133 -19.76 -20.52 12.68
CA ASN A 133 -18.52 -21.25 12.45
C ASN A 133 -18.10 -21.21 10.97
N HIS A 134 -19.04 -21.36 10.04
CA HIS A 134 -18.80 -21.25 8.59
C HIS A 134 -18.26 -19.87 8.23
N LYS A 135 -18.98 -18.80 8.59
CA LYS A 135 -18.56 -17.40 8.36
C LYS A 135 -17.19 -17.10 8.99
N LYS A 136 -16.88 -17.70 10.14
CA LYS A 136 -15.56 -17.56 10.79
C LYS A 136 -14.45 -18.30 10.01
N MET A 137 -14.72 -19.49 9.51
CA MET A 137 -13.77 -20.29 8.71
C MET A 137 -13.52 -19.65 7.34
N GLU A 138 -14.57 -19.26 6.63
CA GLU A 138 -14.55 -18.52 5.38
C GLU A 138 -13.74 -17.22 5.50
N ARG A 139 -14.00 -16.42 6.55
CA ARG A 139 -13.23 -15.21 6.84
C ARG A 139 -11.75 -15.50 7.13
N ALA A 140 -11.45 -16.60 7.84
CA ALA A 140 -10.07 -16.99 8.12
C ALA A 140 -9.32 -17.45 6.85
N LEU A 141 -10.00 -18.12 5.93
CA LEU A 141 -9.45 -18.47 4.61
C LEU A 141 -9.18 -17.20 3.79
N LEU A 142 -10.14 -16.27 3.73
CA LEU A 142 -10.00 -15.00 3.00
C LEU A 142 -8.92 -14.08 3.60
N GLU A 143 -8.74 -14.07 4.93
CA GLU A 143 -7.62 -13.35 5.57
C GLU A 143 -6.26 -13.99 5.25
N ASN A 144 -6.18 -15.32 5.22
CA ASN A 144 -4.99 -16.06 4.82
C ASN A 144 -4.65 -15.81 3.32
N GLU A 145 -5.66 -15.80 2.45
CA GLU A 145 -5.48 -15.47 1.03
C GLU A 145 -5.01 -14.03 0.84
N LYS A 146 -5.62 -13.05 1.54
CA LYS A 146 -5.14 -11.66 1.52
C LYS A 146 -3.68 -11.54 1.96
N ARG A 147 -3.30 -12.20 3.05
CA ARG A 147 -1.91 -12.24 3.53
C ARG A 147 -0.95 -12.86 2.50
N LYS A 148 -1.38 -13.90 1.77
CA LYS A 148 -0.59 -14.50 0.67
C LYS A 148 -0.44 -13.55 -0.52
N ARG A 149 -1.51 -12.86 -0.93
CA ARG A 149 -1.45 -11.85 -2.01
C ARG A 149 -0.54 -10.68 -1.63
N GLU A 150 -0.65 -10.17 -0.41
CA GLU A 150 0.21 -9.09 0.11
C GLU A 150 1.70 -9.47 0.13
N VAL A 151 2.04 -10.73 0.41
CA VAL A 151 3.43 -11.24 0.30
C VAL A 151 3.87 -11.32 -1.16
N ALA A 152 3.06 -11.95 -2.04
CA ALA A 152 3.39 -12.09 -3.46
C ALA A 152 3.50 -10.73 -4.19
N GLU A 153 2.72 -9.73 -3.78
CA GLU A 153 2.78 -8.36 -4.29
C GLU A 153 4.11 -7.68 -3.91
N LYS A 154 4.56 -7.82 -2.66
CA LYS A 154 5.88 -7.32 -2.20
C LYS A 154 7.05 -8.07 -2.84
N GLU A 155 6.91 -9.37 -3.08
CA GLU A 155 7.89 -10.16 -3.84
C GLU A 155 7.97 -9.69 -5.30
N LYS A 156 6.82 -9.44 -5.96
CA LYS A 156 6.78 -8.84 -7.30
C LYS A 156 7.43 -7.46 -7.32
N GLU A 157 7.08 -6.57 -6.39
CA GLU A 157 7.65 -5.22 -6.30
C GLU A 157 9.18 -5.25 -6.14
N LYS A 158 9.71 -6.21 -5.36
CA LYS A 158 11.15 -6.42 -5.21
C LYS A 158 11.81 -6.91 -6.50
N ILE A 159 11.22 -7.90 -7.17
CA ILE A 159 11.71 -8.42 -8.46
C ILE A 159 11.66 -7.34 -9.55
N GLU A 160 10.65 -6.47 -9.53
CA GLU A 160 10.48 -5.37 -10.49
C GLU A 160 11.57 -4.31 -10.32
N LYS A 161 11.93 -3.94 -9.08
CA LYS A 161 13.09 -3.08 -8.79
C LYS A 161 14.43 -3.71 -9.14
N GLU A 162 14.62 -5.00 -8.81
CA GLU A 162 15.83 -5.74 -9.19
C GLU A 162 15.98 -5.84 -10.72
N LYS A 163 14.87 -5.97 -11.45
CA LYS A 163 14.85 -5.91 -12.91
C LYS A 163 15.19 -4.51 -13.43
N GLU A 164 14.67 -3.44 -12.84
CA GLU A 164 15.02 -2.06 -13.22
C GLU A 164 16.51 -1.77 -13.02
N GLU A 165 17.08 -2.16 -11.88
CA GLU A 165 18.54 -2.06 -11.64
C GLU A 165 19.35 -2.84 -12.68
N LEU A 166 18.92 -4.05 -13.06
CA LEU A 166 19.61 -4.87 -14.05
C LEU A 166 19.48 -4.31 -15.47
N MET A 167 18.33 -3.75 -15.85
CA MET A 167 18.14 -3.10 -17.15
C MET A 167 19.01 -1.85 -17.28
N GLU A 168 19.13 -1.03 -16.23
CA GLU A 168 20.00 0.14 -16.24
C GLU A 168 21.49 -0.24 -16.29
N ARG A 169 21.92 -1.29 -15.57
CA ARG A 169 23.28 -1.83 -15.71
C ARG A 169 23.56 -2.36 -17.12
N LEU A 170 22.61 -3.07 -17.74
CA LEU A 170 22.74 -3.53 -19.13
C LEU A 170 22.89 -2.36 -20.09
N ARG A 171 22.05 -1.31 -19.95
CA ARG A 171 22.13 -0.09 -20.77
C ARG A 171 23.48 0.61 -20.65
N GLN A 172 24.05 0.68 -19.45
CA GLN A 172 25.38 1.25 -19.23
C GLN A 172 26.48 0.40 -19.89
N ILE A 173 26.37 -0.93 -19.85
CA ILE A 173 27.29 -1.84 -20.54
C ILE A 173 27.15 -1.72 -22.06
N GLU A 174 25.94 -1.60 -22.61
CA GLU A 174 25.69 -1.37 -24.04
C GLU A 174 26.30 -0.03 -24.50
N GLU A 175 26.13 1.05 -23.74
CA GLU A 175 26.71 2.35 -24.08
C GLU A 175 28.24 2.35 -23.99
N GLN A 176 28.83 1.68 -23.00
CA GLN A 176 30.28 1.48 -22.91
C GLN A 176 30.82 0.64 -24.07
N THR A 177 30.13 -0.46 -24.40
CA THR A 177 30.51 -1.35 -25.51
C THR A 177 30.45 -0.61 -26.84
N LYS A 178 29.39 0.18 -27.06
CA LYS A 178 29.25 1.00 -28.26
C LYS A 178 30.35 2.06 -28.37
N LYS A 179 30.70 2.75 -27.28
CA LYS A 179 31.82 3.71 -27.27
C LYS A 179 33.15 3.02 -27.57
N ALA A 180 33.44 1.90 -26.91
CA ALA A 180 34.65 1.13 -27.16
C ALA A 180 34.74 0.60 -28.61
N GLN A 181 33.60 0.23 -29.21
CA GLN A 181 33.55 -0.18 -30.61
C GLN A 181 33.75 1.00 -31.57
N GLN A 182 33.14 2.16 -31.32
CA GLN A 182 33.37 3.38 -32.12
C GLN A 182 34.83 3.86 -32.02
N GLU A 183 35.42 3.79 -30.83
CA GLU A 183 36.84 4.11 -30.62
C GLU A 183 37.75 3.10 -31.34
N LEU A 184 37.43 1.80 -31.31
CA LEU A 184 38.14 0.78 -32.08
C LEU A 184 38.02 1.03 -33.60
N GLU A 185 36.84 1.35 -34.10
CA GLU A 185 36.60 1.71 -35.51
C GLU A 185 37.47 2.93 -35.91
N GLU A 186 37.48 4.00 -35.10
CA GLU A 186 38.37 5.15 -35.30
C GLU A 186 39.86 4.78 -35.30
N GLN A 187 40.31 3.94 -34.37
CA GLN A 187 41.72 3.51 -34.32
C GLN A 187 42.09 2.65 -35.54
N THR A 188 41.19 1.78 -36.01
CA THR A 188 41.43 1.01 -37.25
C THR A 188 41.46 1.90 -38.50
N HIS A 189 40.64 2.96 -38.57
CA HIS A 189 40.70 3.93 -39.67
C HIS A 189 42.02 4.69 -39.67
N LYS A 190 42.44 5.23 -38.51
CA LYS A 190 43.73 5.93 -38.35
C LYS A 190 44.92 5.03 -38.66
N ALA A 191 44.87 3.76 -38.26
CA ALA A 191 45.90 2.77 -38.61
C ALA A 191 45.97 2.51 -40.12
N LEU A 192 44.81 2.42 -40.81
CA LEU A 192 44.75 2.24 -42.26
C LEU A 192 45.25 3.49 -43.02
N GLU A 193 44.93 4.69 -42.55
CA GLU A 193 45.44 5.95 -43.10
C GLU A 193 46.97 6.03 -42.95
N LEU A 194 47.50 5.74 -41.76
CA LEU A 194 48.95 5.68 -41.52
C LEU A 194 49.64 4.59 -42.37
N GLU A 195 49.00 3.45 -42.62
CA GLU A 195 49.55 2.43 -43.53
C GLU A 195 49.56 2.92 -45.00
N GLN A 196 48.54 3.67 -45.43
CA GLN A 196 48.51 4.29 -46.75
C GLN A 196 49.58 5.38 -46.90
N GLU A 197 49.74 6.26 -45.91
CA GLU A 197 50.81 7.26 -45.90
C GLU A 197 52.20 6.60 -45.89
N ARG A 198 52.41 5.57 -45.07
CA ARG A 198 53.66 4.80 -45.07
C ARG A 198 53.93 4.17 -46.44
N LYS A 199 52.91 3.62 -47.11
CA LYS A 199 53.04 3.07 -48.47
C LYS A 199 53.38 4.15 -49.51
N ARG A 200 52.77 5.34 -49.43
CA ARG A 200 53.12 6.49 -50.30
C ARG A 200 54.57 6.93 -50.07
N ALA A 201 54.97 7.12 -48.82
CA ALA A 201 56.34 7.49 -48.47
C ALA A 201 57.37 6.43 -48.87
N GLN A 202 57.03 5.14 -48.81
CA GLN A 202 57.89 4.06 -49.32
C GLN A 202 58.04 4.11 -50.84
N LEU A 203 56.96 4.31 -51.60
CA LEU A 203 57.01 4.45 -53.06
C LEU A 203 57.74 5.73 -53.50
N GLU A 204 57.62 6.81 -52.74
CA GLU A 204 58.34 8.07 -52.98
C GLU A 204 59.84 7.91 -52.65
N ALA A 205 60.20 7.23 -51.57
CA ALA A 205 61.58 6.90 -51.25
C ALA A 205 62.22 5.96 -52.29
N GLU A 206 61.50 4.91 -52.71
CA GLU A 206 61.94 3.99 -53.77
C GLU A 206 62.12 4.72 -55.11
N ARG A 207 61.23 5.66 -55.44
CA ARG A 207 61.42 6.54 -56.59
C ARG A 207 62.66 7.42 -56.45
N LEU A 208 62.85 8.09 -55.32
CA LEU A 208 64.02 8.95 -55.07
C LEU A 208 65.33 8.16 -55.08
N GLU A 209 65.34 6.90 -54.64
CA GLU A 209 66.48 5.99 -54.75
C GLU A 209 66.79 5.63 -56.22
N ASN A 210 65.77 5.35 -57.03
CA ASN A 210 65.94 5.12 -58.47
C ASN A 210 66.38 6.39 -59.23
N ASP A 211 65.82 7.56 -58.89
CA ASP A 211 66.21 8.86 -59.47
C ASP A 211 67.66 9.22 -59.08
N LEU A 212 68.06 8.99 -57.83
CA LEU A 212 69.44 9.17 -57.33
C LEU A 212 70.42 8.21 -58.03
N LYS A 213 70.08 6.93 -58.12
CA LYS A 213 70.89 5.92 -58.82
C LYS A 213 71.06 6.28 -60.30
N SER A 214 70.00 6.73 -60.97
CA SER A 214 70.05 7.18 -62.37
C SER A 214 70.97 8.42 -62.53
N ALA A 215 70.93 9.35 -61.57
CA ALA A 215 71.84 10.50 -61.55
C ALA A 215 73.30 10.10 -61.26
N GLU A 216 73.54 9.08 -60.43
CA GLU A 216 74.88 8.55 -60.16
C GLU A 216 75.45 7.77 -61.36
N GLU A 217 74.63 6.97 -62.06
CA GLU A 217 75.00 6.33 -63.33
C GLU A 217 75.32 7.38 -64.42
N ALA A 218 74.52 8.44 -64.53
CA ALA A 218 74.78 9.56 -65.46
C ALA A 218 76.07 10.34 -65.11
N LYS A 219 76.32 10.58 -63.82
CA LYS A 219 77.57 11.18 -63.31
C LYS A 219 78.78 10.30 -63.62
N MET A 220 78.68 8.99 -63.47
CA MET A 220 79.74 8.03 -63.82
C MET A 220 79.99 7.99 -65.34
N ALA A 221 78.95 8.07 -66.15
CA ALA A 221 79.08 8.16 -67.62
C ALA A 221 79.79 9.47 -68.04
N LEU A 222 79.44 10.61 -67.43
CA LEU A 222 80.13 11.90 -67.67
C LEU A 222 81.59 11.86 -67.21
N LEU A 223 81.93 11.18 -66.11
CA LEU A 223 83.31 10.97 -65.69
C LEU A 223 84.09 10.11 -66.69
N GLN A 224 83.52 9.02 -67.20
CA GLN A 224 84.15 8.21 -68.26
C GLN A 224 84.30 8.98 -69.59
N GLN A 225 83.35 9.84 -69.94
CA GLN A 225 83.44 10.74 -71.09
C GLN A 225 84.57 11.77 -70.91
N SER A 226 84.72 12.32 -69.70
CA SER A 226 85.82 13.24 -69.35
C SER A 226 87.18 12.53 -69.38
N GLU A 227 87.29 11.32 -68.81
CA GLU A 227 88.53 10.52 -68.89
C GLU A 227 88.92 10.16 -70.33
N SER A 228 87.96 9.80 -71.17
CA SER A 228 88.23 9.46 -72.58
C SER A 228 88.57 10.69 -73.42
N GLN A 229 87.98 11.86 -73.13
CA GLN A 229 88.44 13.13 -73.68
C GLN A 229 89.86 13.49 -73.22
N MET A 230 90.20 13.27 -71.94
CA MET A 230 91.55 13.49 -71.40
C MET A 230 92.57 12.57 -72.08
N LYS A 231 92.27 11.27 -72.21
CA LYS A 231 93.12 10.29 -72.92
C LYS A 231 93.30 10.63 -74.40
N ASN A 232 92.28 11.18 -75.05
CA ASN A 232 92.41 11.70 -76.42
C ASN A 232 93.30 12.96 -76.50
N GLN A 233 93.20 13.88 -75.52
CA GLN A 233 94.11 15.03 -75.42
C GLN A 233 95.56 14.61 -75.11
N GLU A 234 95.74 13.58 -74.28
CA GLU A 234 97.05 13.00 -73.94
C GLU A 234 97.68 12.26 -75.14
N HIS A 235 96.88 11.55 -75.94
CA HIS A 235 97.30 11.02 -77.24
C HIS A 235 97.68 12.14 -78.22
N LEU A 236 96.88 13.21 -78.35
CA LEU A 236 97.25 14.37 -79.17
C LEU A 236 98.52 15.05 -78.66
N ALA A 237 98.72 15.15 -77.35
CA ALA A 237 99.96 15.69 -76.77
C ALA A 237 101.18 14.79 -77.07
N THR A 238 100.97 13.47 -77.13
CA THR A 238 102.01 12.49 -77.48
C THR A 238 102.35 12.55 -78.98
N GLU A 239 101.35 12.61 -79.87
CA GLU A 239 101.56 12.85 -81.30
C GLU A 239 102.21 14.21 -81.55
N LEU A 240 101.80 15.27 -80.84
CA LEU A 240 102.44 16.58 -80.92
C LEU A 240 103.88 16.55 -80.41
N ALA A 241 104.20 15.76 -79.37
CA ALA A 241 105.57 15.58 -78.90
C ALA A 241 106.43 14.78 -79.89
N GLU A 242 105.88 13.72 -80.50
CA GLU A 242 106.57 12.94 -81.53
C GLU A 242 106.76 13.74 -82.82
N LEU A 243 105.75 14.51 -83.24
CA LEU A 243 105.86 15.52 -84.31
C LEU A 243 106.85 16.63 -83.94
N THR A 244 106.91 17.08 -82.68
CA THR A 244 107.90 18.09 -82.24
C THR A 244 109.33 17.53 -82.24
N SER A 245 109.51 16.25 -81.88
CA SER A 245 110.80 15.55 -82.00
C SER A 245 111.21 15.38 -83.47
N LYS A 246 110.24 15.02 -84.34
CA LYS A 246 110.43 14.90 -85.78
C LYS A 246 110.69 16.27 -86.44
N ILE A 247 110.04 17.33 -85.96
CA ILE A 247 110.32 18.72 -86.32
C ILE A 247 111.71 19.11 -85.84
N SER A 248 112.13 18.80 -84.60
CA SER A 248 113.47 19.09 -84.10
C SER A 248 114.57 18.40 -84.93
N LEU A 249 114.40 17.12 -85.29
CA LEU A 249 115.30 16.41 -86.21
C LEU A 249 115.29 17.01 -87.62
N LEU A 250 114.11 17.42 -88.10
CA LEU A 250 113.97 18.18 -89.33
C LEU A 250 114.49 19.62 -89.21
N GLU A 251 114.62 20.19 -88.02
CA GLU A 251 115.13 21.54 -87.74
C GLU A 251 116.65 21.54 -87.59
N ASP A 252 117.29 20.50 -87.09
CA ASP A 252 118.75 20.34 -87.26
C ASP A 252 119.13 20.06 -88.72
N ALA A 253 118.23 19.43 -89.50
CA ALA A 253 118.38 19.28 -90.95
C ALA A 253 118.00 20.54 -91.74
N LYS A 254 116.99 21.29 -91.29
CA LYS A 254 116.46 22.51 -91.91
C LYS A 254 117.30 23.72 -91.55
N LYS A 255 117.85 23.84 -90.34
CA LYS A 255 118.85 24.86 -89.98
C LYS A 255 120.09 24.77 -90.86
N LYS A 256 120.59 23.56 -91.14
CA LYS A 256 121.61 23.29 -92.20
C LYS A 256 121.18 23.62 -93.64
N LYS A 257 119.92 24.04 -93.85
CA LYS A 257 119.23 24.37 -95.11
C LYS A 257 118.47 25.71 -95.03
N GLU A 258 118.68 26.48 -93.95
CA GLU A 258 117.92 27.69 -93.59
C GLU A 258 118.84 28.78 -93.03
N GLU A 259 120.01 28.38 -92.53
CA GLU A 259 121.29 29.02 -92.85
C GLU A 259 121.49 29.19 -94.39
N GLU A 260 120.69 28.49 -95.21
CA GLU A 260 120.52 28.73 -96.65
C GLU A 260 119.19 29.46 -97.06
N ALA A 261 118.24 29.86 -96.17
CA ALA A 261 116.83 30.20 -96.61
C ALA A 261 115.72 31.02 -95.80
N ASP A 262 115.77 31.36 -94.50
CA ASP A 262 114.60 31.63 -93.52
C ASP A 262 113.22 32.44 -93.75
N GLU A 263 111.96 31.87 -93.31
CA GLU A 263 110.45 32.37 -93.00
C GLU A 263 109.24 31.42 -92.31
N TRP A 264 107.92 31.81 -91.90
CA TRP A 264 106.47 31.12 -91.73
C TRP A 264 105.35 31.19 -90.47
N GLN A 265 103.94 30.95 -90.54
CA GLN A 265 102.82 30.85 -89.41
C GLN A 265 101.23 30.30 -89.54
N GLN A 266 100.20 30.37 -88.55
CA GLN A 266 98.76 29.67 -88.40
C GLN A 266 97.50 30.20 -87.41
N LYS A 267 96.19 29.60 -87.20
CA LYS A 267 95.05 29.64 -86.04
C LYS A 267 93.40 29.33 -86.20
N ALA A 268 92.43 29.08 -85.18
CA ALA A 268 90.83 28.82 -85.21
C ALA A 268 89.78 28.70 -83.89
N THR A 269 88.34 28.66 -83.88
CA THR A 269 87.25 28.43 -82.69
C THR A 269 85.59 28.29 -82.88
N LEU A 270 84.59 27.89 -81.91
CA LEU A 270 82.97 27.87 -81.93
C LEU A 270 81.95 27.47 -80.65
N VAL A 271 80.52 27.55 -80.57
CA VAL A 271 79.44 27.24 -79.40
C VAL A 271 77.77 27.20 -79.56
N GLN A 272 76.77 26.71 -78.64
CA GLN A 272 75.16 26.65 -78.66
C GLN A 272 74.15 26.27 -77.35
N GLU A 273 72.73 26.38 -77.25
CA GLU A 273 71.67 26.17 -76.05
C GLU A 273 69.98 25.98 -76.22
N ASP A 274 69.01 25.56 -75.23
CA ASP A 274 67.39 25.42 -75.24
C ASP A 274 66.40 25.02 -73.92
N LEU A 275 64.96 25.09 -73.77
CA LEU A 275 63.93 24.64 -72.61
C LEU A 275 62.23 24.74 -72.57
N GLU A 276 61.30 24.10 -71.67
CA GLU A 276 59.70 24.26 -71.45
C GLU A 276 58.74 23.60 -70.22
N LYS A 277 57.31 23.73 -70.00
CA LYS A 277 56.31 23.24 -68.81
C LYS A 277 54.63 23.40 -68.70
N THR A 278 53.71 22.68 -67.86
CA THR A 278 52.09 22.72 -67.69
C THR A 278 51.17 22.20 -66.36
N LYS A 279 49.74 22.26 -66.16
CA LYS A 279 48.74 21.77 -64.97
C LYS A 279 47.04 21.90 -64.90
N GLU A 280 46.12 21.17 -64.07
CA GLU A 280 44.59 21.39 -63.54
C GLU A 280 43.75 20.24 -62.64
N GLU A 281 42.45 20.01 -62.05
CA GLU A 281 40.99 20.54 -61.61
C GLU A 281 39.88 19.55 -60.77
N LEU A 282 38.72 19.88 -59.97
CA LEU A 282 37.47 19.01 -59.41
C LEU A 282 36.20 19.49 -58.40
N LYS A 283 35.01 18.74 -58.04
CA LYS A 283 33.64 19.04 -57.20
C LYS A 283 32.64 17.82 -56.62
N ASN A 284 31.39 17.62 -55.91
CA ASN A 284 30.09 18.15 -55.08
C ASN A 284 28.97 16.98 -54.52
N LYS A 285 27.73 16.83 -53.75
CA LYS A 285 26.43 17.30 -52.87
C LYS A 285 25.45 16.10 -52.20
N VAL A 286 24.21 15.95 -51.46
CA VAL A 286 23.07 16.50 -50.45
C VAL A 286 21.79 15.53 -49.90
N MET A 287 20.83 15.71 -48.83
CA MET A 287 19.63 14.79 -48.26
C MET A 287 18.37 15.23 -47.21
N VAL A 288 17.27 14.44 -46.69
CA VAL A 288 15.98 14.76 -45.74
C VAL A 288 14.92 13.65 -45.03
N ALA A 289 13.89 13.85 -44.04
CA ALA A 289 12.79 12.88 -43.34
C ALA A 289 11.47 13.33 -42.35
N HIS A 290 10.43 12.50 -41.79
CA HIS A 290 9.14 12.79 -40.86
C HIS A 290 8.09 11.65 -40.15
N VAL A 291 7.09 11.83 -39.12
CA VAL A 291 5.97 10.87 -38.44
C VAL A 291 4.84 11.31 -37.26
N GLN A 292 3.63 10.64 -36.85
CA GLN A 292 2.66 10.74 -35.55
C GLN A 292 1.21 9.94 -35.25
N GLU A 293 0.47 9.91 -34.03
CA GLU A 293 -0.67 8.93 -33.42
C GLU A 293 -1.81 9.26 -32.21
N PRO A 294 -3.02 8.53 -31.86
CA PRO A 294 -4.17 8.76 -30.76
C PRO A 294 -5.22 7.64 -30.04
N LEU A 295 -6.15 7.84 -28.96
CA LEU A 295 -7.31 6.89 -28.32
C LEU A 295 -8.38 7.24 -27.06
N ASN A 296 -9.49 6.43 -26.60
CA ASN A 296 -10.37 6.22 -25.26
C ASN A 296 -12.02 6.41 -25.09
N ALA A 297 -13.04 6.10 -24.11
CA ALA A 297 -13.50 5.22 -22.86
C ALA A 297 -15.06 5.31 -22.18
N GLU A 298 -15.58 4.51 -21.11
CA GLU A 298 -16.77 4.48 -20.00
C GLU A 298 -18.41 4.18 -20.09
N ASN A 299 -19.50 3.89 -19.18
CA ASN A 299 -20.06 3.51 -17.72
C ASN A 299 -21.69 3.04 -17.61
N GLU A 300 -22.73 2.78 -16.63
CA GLU A 300 -23.27 2.71 -15.12
C GLU A 300 -24.73 1.96 -14.72
N HIS A 301 -25.44 1.89 -13.46
CA HIS A 301 -26.82 1.16 -13.03
C HIS A 301 -27.74 1.39 -11.63
N ASP A 302 -28.84 0.59 -11.15
CA ASP A 302 -30.06 0.85 -10.14
C ASP A 302 -30.90 -0.28 -9.18
N GLU A 303 -32.02 -0.05 -8.31
CA GLU A 303 -32.78 -0.99 -7.23
C GLU A 303 -34.23 -0.71 -6.38
N ASN A 304 -35.06 -1.72 -5.79
CA ASN A 304 -36.00 -1.95 -4.48
C ASN A 304 -37.52 -1.49 -4.06
N ASP A 305 -38.36 -1.85 -2.97
CA ASP A 305 -38.66 -2.95 -1.90
C ASP A 305 -40.03 -2.89 -1.01
N GLU A 306 -40.39 -4.00 -0.27
CA GLU A 306 -41.01 -4.31 1.11
C GLU A 306 -42.45 -4.03 1.75
N SER A 307 -42.78 -4.91 2.75
CA SER A 307 -43.54 -4.76 4.06
C SER A 307 -45.10 -4.90 4.24
N SER A 308 -45.61 -5.49 5.37
CA SER A 308 -47.07 -5.64 5.74
C SER A 308 -47.46 -6.19 7.17
N ALA A 309 -48.78 -6.23 7.52
CA ALA A 309 -49.54 -7.05 8.56
C ALA A 309 -49.65 -6.64 10.08
N GLU A 310 -50.65 -7.17 10.86
CA GLU A 310 -50.84 -6.97 12.35
C GLU A 310 -51.84 -7.96 13.08
N ALA A 311 -51.69 -8.27 14.42
CA ALA A 311 -52.63 -9.09 15.28
C ALA A 311 -52.37 -9.05 16.85
N SER A 312 -53.11 -9.80 17.73
CA SER A 312 -52.98 -9.80 19.24
C SER A 312 -53.39 -11.12 20.00
N ALA A 313 -53.15 -11.28 21.34
CA ALA A 313 -53.28 -12.58 22.10
C ALA A 313 -53.60 -12.54 23.64
N GLU A 314 -53.86 -13.73 24.26
CA GLU A 314 -54.10 -14.03 25.71
C GLU A 314 -52.89 -14.76 26.39
N LEU A 315 -52.97 -15.24 27.65
CA LEU A 315 -51.77 -15.69 28.42
C LEU A 315 -51.89 -16.94 29.31
N THR A 316 -50.87 -17.80 29.24
CA THR A 316 -50.83 -19.14 29.85
C THR A 316 -50.12 -19.21 31.22
N ALA A 317 -50.70 -19.92 32.18
CA ALA A 317 -50.07 -20.25 33.47
C ALA A 317 -49.18 -21.51 33.38
N ALA A 318 -48.07 -21.55 34.13
CA ALA A 318 -47.12 -22.67 34.11
C ALA A 318 -47.16 -23.53 35.38
N ALA A 319 -46.99 -24.85 35.21
CA ALA A 319 -46.81 -25.79 36.31
C ALA A 319 -45.34 -25.87 36.77
N THR A 320 -45.13 -26.00 38.08
CA THR A 320 -44.00 -26.66 38.77
C THR A 320 -42.55 -26.52 38.25
N TYR A 321 -42.16 -25.43 37.58
CA TYR A 321 -40.73 -25.12 37.33
C TYR A 321 -40.16 -24.28 38.49
N LYS A 322 -39.15 -24.81 39.19
CA LYS A 322 -38.50 -24.18 40.36
C LYS A 322 -37.22 -23.39 40.03
N ASP A 323 -36.91 -23.16 38.75
CA ASP A 323 -35.71 -22.42 38.35
C ASP A 323 -35.72 -20.96 38.85
N ARG A 324 -34.74 -20.65 39.70
CA ARG A 324 -34.49 -19.37 40.36
C ARG A 324 -33.11 -18.79 40.03
N SER A 325 -32.46 -19.23 38.95
CA SER A 325 -31.15 -18.72 38.48
C SER A 325 -31.05 -17.18 38.35
N GLU A 326 -32.19 -16.49 38.22
CA GLU A 326 -32.31 -15.03 38.31
C GLU A 326 -31.77 -14.44 39.63
N GLU A 327 -31.93 -15.16 40.74
CA GLU A 327 -31.52 -14.75 42.09
C GLU A 327 -29.99 -14.78 42.25
N GLU A 328 -29.29 -15.57 41.44
CA GLU A 328 -27.82 -15.73 41.44
C GLU A 328 -27.11 -14.78 40.47
N ARG A 329 -27.84 -13.93 39.72
CA ARG A 329 -27.22 -13.03 38.73
C ARG A 329 -26.25 -12.03 39.37
N MET A 330 -25.10 -11.87 38.72
CA MET A 330 -24.14 -10.79 38.92
C MET A 330 -24.02 -9.98 37.63
N THR A 331 -23.54 -8.75 37.72
CA THR A 331 -23.28 -7.91 36.53
C THR A 331 -22.09 -8.43 35.71
N GLU A 332 -22.04 -8.08 34.43
CA GLU A 332 -20.86 -8.29 33.58
C GLU A 332 -19.64 -7.57 34.18
N ALA A 333 -19.82 -6.39 34.79
CA ALA A 333 -18.74 -5.64 35.46
C ALA A 333 -18.15 -6.37 36.69
N GLU A 334 -18.93 -7.22 37.37
CA GLU A 334 -18.44 -8.11 38.45
C GLU A 334 -17.82 -9.41 37.92
N LYS A 335 -18.33 -9.95 36.81
CA LYS A 335 -17.83 -11.19 36.18
C LYS A 335 -16.53 -10.99 35.41
N ASN A 336 -16.34 -9.81 34.83
CA ASN A 336 -15.37 -9.55 33.78
C ASN A 336 -14.34 -8.52 34.25
N GLU A 337 -13.27 -9.02 34.87
CA GLU A 337 -12.17 -8.20 35.44
C GLU A 337 -11.58 -7.21 34.41
N ARG A 338 -11.57 -7.57 33.12
CA ARG A 338 -11.16 -6.66 32.04
C ARG A 338 -12.11 -5.47 31.92
N LEU A 339 -13.42 -5.73 31.85
CA LEU A 339 -14.44 -4.67 31.80
C LEU A 339 -14.35 -3.78 33.05
N GLN A 340 -14.23 -4.37 34.24
CA GLN A 340 -14.07 -3.63 35.49
C GLN A 340 -12.87 -2.65 35.42
N LYS A 341 -11.70 -3.13 34.95
CA LYS A 341 -10.52 -2.30 34.74
C LYS A 341 -10.73 -1.19 33.69
N HIS A 342 -11.45 -1.45 32.60
CA HIS A 342 -11.75 -0.44 31.58
C HIS A 342 -12.72 0.63 32.11
N LEU A 343 -13.74 0.26 32.89
CA LEU A 343 -14.67 1.20 33.53
C LEU A 343 -13.97 2.07 34.59
N LEU A 344 -13.06 1.50 35.37
CA LEU A 344 -12.24 2.25 36.34
C LEU A 344 -11.29 3.24 35.65
N ALA A 345 -10.61 2.83 34.57
CA ALA A 345 -9.75 3.71 33.79
C ALA A 345 -10.54 4.88 33.19
N LEU A 346 -11.65 4.60 32.49
CA LEU A 346 -12.52 5.62 31.90
C LEU A 346 -13.09 6.58 32.96
N SER A 347 -13.44 6.07 34.14
CA SER A 347 -13.89 6.91 35.27
C SER A 347 -12.80 7.87 35.75
N SER A 348 -11.53 7.45 35.76
CA SER A 348 -10.39 8.29 36.13
C SER A 348 -10.02 9.30 35.04
N GLU A 349 -10.16 8.95 33.77
CA GLU A 349 -9.92 9.84 32.63
C GLU A 349 -10.97 10.96 32.59
N LEU A 350 -12.25 10.60 32.70
CA LEU A 350 -13.37 11.54 32.66
C LEU A 350 -13.47 12.43 33.90
N ALA A 351 -12.92 12.02 35.06
CA ALA A 351 -12.97 12.80 36.30
C ALA A 351 -12.38 14.21 36.14
N ASN A 352 -11.28 14.36 35.39
CA ASN A 352 -10.60 15.64 35.16
C ASN A 352 -11.40 16.60 34.28
N ALA A 353 -12.36 16.09 33.49
CA ALA A 353 -13.21 16.87 32.59
C ALA A 353 -14.65 17.05 33.13
N ARG A 354 -14.94 16.60 34.36
CA ARG A 354 -16.29 16.56 34.91
C ARG A 354 -16.73 17.92 35.45
N ASP A 355 -17.72 18.53 34.79
CA ASP A 355 -18.44 19.69 35.34
C ASP A 355 -19.45 19.23 36.41
N GLU A 356 -19.08 19.41 37.67
CA GLU A 356 -19.90 19.08 38.84
C GLU A 356 -21.25 19.80 38.86
N ASN A 357 -21.36 20.99 38.25
CA ASN A 357 -22.61 21.77 38.21
C ASN A 357 -23.62 21.25 37.16
N LYS A 358 -23.20 20.33 36.27
CA LYS A 358 -24.05 19.74 35.23
C LYS A 358 -24.61 18.35 35.59
N LYS A 359 -24.41 17.89 36.83
CA LYS A 359 -24.99 16.62 37.32
C LYS A 359 -26.52 16.63 37.25
N THR A 360 -27.09 15.64 36.59
CA THR A 360 -28.54 15.39 36.63
C THR A 360 -28.95 14.70 37.92
N VAL A 361 -30.26 14.68 38.21
CA VAL A 361 -30.82 13.93 39.35
C VAL A 361 -30.45 12.44 39.27
N ASN A 362 -30.42 11.85 38.07
CA ASN A 362 -30.04 10.45 37.87
C ASN A 362 -28.55 10.21 38.16
N ASP A 363 -27.65 11.15 37.82
CA ASP A 363 -26.22 11.05 38.14
C ASP A 363 -25.97 11.01 39.65
N ILE A 364 -26.76 11.77 40.41
CA ILE A 364 -26.68 11.82 41.88
C ILE A 364 -27.17 10.49 42.45
N ILE A 365 -28.35 10.01 42.05
CA ILE A 365 -28.92 8.73 42.52
C ILE A 365 -28.00 7.55 42.18
N HIS A 366 -27.46 7.51 40.95
CA HIS A 366 -26.52 6.45 40.55
C HIS A 366 -25.21 6.51 41.36
N ALA A 367 -24.65 7.71 41.59
CA ALA A 367 -23.47 7.88 42.45
C ALA A 367 -23.73 7.45 43.91
N GLU A 368 -24.92 7.71 44.46
CA GLU A 368 -25.32 7.22 45.79
C GLU A 368 -25.47 5.70 45.84
N ASN A 369 -26.08 5.09 44.81
CA ASN A 369 -26.20 3.63 44.70
C ASN A 369 -24.82 2.96 44.61
N MET A 370 -23.92 3.47 43.76
CA MET A 370 -22.55 2.98 43.64
C MET A 370 -21.77 3.14 44.95
N LYS A 371 -21.91 4.29 45.64
CA LYS A 371 -21.32 4.52 46.98
C LYS A 371 -21.87 3.57 48.05
N ALA A 372 -23.13 3.16 47.92
CA ALA A 372 -23.77 2.16 48.78
C ALA A 372 -23.47 0.70 48.38
N GLY A 373 -22.62 0.47 47.36
CA GLY A 373 -22.29 -0.87 46.87
C GLY A 373 -23.44 -1.60 46.16
N ARG A 374 -24.47 -0.86 45.72
CA ARG A 374 -25.64 -1.40 45.03
C ARG A 374 -25.39 -1.54 43.53
N ASP A 375 -26.01 -2.57 42.97
CA ASP A 375 -26.22 -2.76 41.53
C ASP A 375 -27.65 -3.26 41.30
N LYS A 376 -28.03 -3.44 40.02
CA LYS A 376 -29.34 -3.93 39.60
C LYS A 376 -29.75 -5.24 40.27
N TYR A 377 -28.88 -6.24 40.33
CA TYR A 377 -29.20 -7.57 40.86
C TYR A 377 -29.12 -7.65 42.38
N LYS A 378 -28.17 -6.98 43.03
CA LYS A 378 -28.18 -6.82 44.51
C LYS A 378 -29.46 -6.12 44.98
N THR A 379 -29.87 -5.04 44.30
CA THR A 379 -31.11 -4.32 44.62
C THR A 379 -32.34 -5.20 44.39
N LEU A 380 -32.42 -5.89 43.24
CA LEU A 380 -33.51 -6.83 42.96
C LEU A 380 -33.60 -7.98 43.98
N ARG A 381 -32.48 -8.50 44.49
CA ARG A 381 -32.48 -9.46 45.61
C ARG A 381 -33.06 -8.84 46.88
N GLN A 382 -32.58 -7.65 47.26
CA GLN A 382 -33.00 -6.97 48.49
C GLN A 382 -34.51 -6.71 48.53
N ILE A 383 -35.08 -6.11 47.48
CA ILE A 383 -36.50 -5.72 47.41
C ILE A 383 -37.47 -6.90 47.23
N ARG A 384 -36.96 -8.12 47.01
CA ARG A 384 -37.73 -9.36 46.88
C ARG A 384 -37.63 -10.24 48.13
N SER A 385 -36.88 -9.78 49.15
CA SER A 385 -36.86 -10.41 50.47
C SER A 385 -38.23 -10.31 51.17
N GLY A 386 -38.42 -11.07 52.24
CA GLY A 386 -39.74 -11.20 52.89
C GLY A 386 -40.77 -11.96 52.04
N ASN A 387 -41.93 -12.23 52.63
CA ASN A 387 -43.03 -12.92 51.94
C ASN A 387 -43.89 -11.94 51.12
N THR A 388 -44.66 -12.46 50.17
CA THR A 388 -45.49 -11.63 49.26
C THR A 388 -46.51 -10.77 50.01
N LYS A 389 -47.03 -11.21 51.17
CA LYS A 389 -47.93 -10.37 52.00
C LYS A 389 -47.18 -9.16 52.53
N GLN A 390 -46.01 -9.36 53.15
CA GLN A 390 -45.17 -8.28 53.71
C GLN A 390 -44.90 -7.21 52.65
N ARG A 391 -44.47 -7.60 51.44
CA ARG A 391 -44.19 -6.66 50.34
C ARG A 391 -45.43 -5.92 49.81
N ILE A 392 -46.63 -6.48 49.98
CA ILE A 392 -47.89 -5.78 49.68
C ILE A 392 -48.28 -4.84 50.83
N ASP A 393 -48.10 -5.25 52.08
CA ASP A 393 -48.32 -4.37 53.24
C ASP A 393 -47.38 -3.15 53.19
N GLU A 394 -46.10 -3.35 52.83
CA GLU A 394 -45.10 -2.30 52.59
C GLU A 394 -45.53 -1.32 51.48
N PHE A 395 -46.05 -1.83 50.35
CA PHE A 395 -46.55 -1.00 49.25
C PHE A 395 -47.74 -0.11 49.66
N GLU A 396 -48.64 -0.63 50.50
CA GLU A 396 -49.74 0.16 51.07
C GLU A 396 -49.27 1.05 52.24
N CYS A 397 -48.01 0.93 52.68
CA CYS A 397 -47.40 1.80 53.68
C CYS A 397 -46.65 3.01 53.08
N MET A 398 -46.27 2.96 51.80
CA MET A 398 -45.71 4.09 51.02
C MET A 398 -46.70 5.26 50.88
#